data_AF-A0A0C1FN64-F1
#
_entry.id   AF-A0A0C1FN64-F1
#
_cell.length_a   1.000
_cell.length_b   1.000
_cell.length_c   1.000
_cell.angle_alpha   90.00
_cell.angle_beta   90.00
_cell.angle_gamma   90.00
#
_symmetry.space_group_name_H-M   'P 1'
#
loop_
_entity.id
_entity.type
_entity.pdbx_description
1 polymer ?
#
loop_
_entity_poly.entity_id
_entity_poly.type
_entity_poly.pdbx_seq_one_letter_code
_entity_poly.pdbx_strand_id
1 'polypeptide(L)'
;MFKNGQSFSNLKQTCLELSTLNIKLNPLKDGALTKGNVSYVLFDDKRNEAEIFLPFQDKGIVLKKTAEGNWSNGEYKLIAWKGYVLQKSGKAIFGG
;
A
#
# COMPACT_ATOMS: atom_id res chain seq x y z
N MET A 1 11.05 8.77 5.80
CA MET A 1 10.35 9.49 4.70
C MET A 1 11.01 9.06 3.41
N PHE A 2 10.23 8.86 2.33
CA PHE A 2 10.76 8.52 1.00
C PHE A 2 12.01 9.34 0.70
N LYS A 3 13.19 8.70 0.68
CA LYS A 3 14.41 9.42 0.33
C LYS A 3 14.34 9.61 -1.17
N ASN A 4 13.97 10.82 -1.61
CA ASN A 4 13.80 11.20 -3.02
C ASN A 4 12.73 10.39 -3.79
N GLY A 5 11.61 9.99 -3.16
CA GLY A 5 10.56 9.22 -3.85
C GLY A 5 10.83 7.71 -3.95
N GLN A 6 11.93 7.24 -3.35
CA GLN A 6 12.32 5.84 -3.36
C GLN A 6 12.05 5.15 -2.02
N SER A 7 11.84 3.84 -2.08
CA SER A 7 11.76 2.96 -0.91
C SER A 7 12.34 1.58 -1.24
N PHE A 8 12.89 0.92 -0.22
CA PHE A 8 13.33 -0.47 -0.36
C PHE A 8 12.11 -1.40 -0.40
N SER A 9 12.07 -2.29 -1.40
CA SER A 9 11.08 -3.35 -1.52
C SER A 9 11.61 -4.65 -0.93
N ASN A 10 10.87 -5.21 0.02
CA ASN A 10 11.11 -6.52 0.59
C ASN A 10 10.72 -7.63 -0.39
N LEU A 11 9.75 -7.41 -1.29
CA LEU A 11 9.39 -8.42 -2.30
C LEU A 11 10.43 -8.52 -3.43
N LYS A 12 10.96 -7.38 -3.89
CA LYS A 12 11.92 -7.34 -5.00
C LYS A 12 13.38 -7.26 -4.54
N GLN A 13 13.64 -7.11 -3.24
CA GLN A 13 14.98 -7.02 -2.64
C GLN A 13 15.85 -5.91 -3.27
N THR A 14 15.23 -4.77 -3.59
CA THR A 14 15.91 -3.63 -4.21
C THR A 14 15.18 -2.31 -3.91
N CYS A 15 15.85 -1.18 -4.12
CA CYS A 15 15.21 0.14 -4.05
C CYS A 15 14.38 0.40 -5.31
N LEU A 16 13.14 0.85 -5.12
CA LEU A 16 12.21 1.17 -6.20
C LEU A 16 11.91 2.67 -6.20
N GLU A 17 11.77 3.23 -7.39
CA GLU A 17 11.16 4.55 -7.61
C GLU A 17 9.64 4.39 -7.55
N LEU A 18 9.02 4.87 -6.47
CA LEU A 18 7.63 4.54 -6.18
C LEU A 18 6.65 5.17 -7.15
N SER A 19 7.03 6.29 -7.76
CA SER A 19 6.22 6.96 -8.79
C SER A 19 6.02 6.12 -10.05
N THR A 20 6.82 5.06 -10.26
CA THR A 20 6.67 4.11 -11.38
C THR A 20 5.67 2.99 -11.10
N LEU A 21 5.16 2.85 -9.87
CA LEU A 21 4.19 1.82 -9.52
C LEU A 21 2.79 2.20 -9.99
N ASN A 22 2.08 1.22 -10.56
CA ASN A 22 0.77 1.44 -11.19
C ASN A 22 -0.37 1.68 -10.19
N ILE A 23 -0.19 1.35 -8.92
CA ILE A 23 -1.24 1.46 -7.91
C ILE A 23 -0.82 2.52 -6.89
N LYS A 24 -1.50 3.66 -6.98
CA LYS A 24 -1.35 4.81 -6.09
C LYS A 24 -2.63 4.98 -5.29
N LEU A 25 -2.51 5.07 -3.97
CA LEU A 25 -3.63 5.31 -3.06
C LEU A 25 -3.50 6.70 -2.45
N ASN A 26 -4.57 7.47 -2.54
CA ASN A 26 -4.65 8.81 -1.95
C ASN A 26 -5.06 8.71 -0.48
N PRO A 27 -4.60 9.63 0.38
CA PRO A 27 -4.97 9.61 1.79
C PRO A 27 -6.48 9.84 1.95
N LEU A 28 -7.04 9.17 2.95
CA LEU A 28 -8.43 9.33 3.36
C LEU A 28 -8.49 9.96 4.75
N LYS A 29 -9.47 10.82 4.96
CA LYS A 29 -9.88 11.32 6.28
C LYS A 29 -11.37 11.07 6.42
N ASP A 30 -11.75 10.32 7.44
CA ASP A 30 -13.15 9.94 7.70
C ASP A 30 -13.85 9.31 6.47
N GLY A 31 -13.10 8.50 5.71
CA GLY A 31 -13.58 7.82 4.51
C GLY A 31 -13.64 8.67 3.23
N ALA A 32 -13.32 9.96 3.31
CA ALA A 32 -13.29 10.87 2.17
C ALA A 32 -11.85 11.15 1.70
N LEU A 33 -11.67 11.34 0.39
CA LEU A 33 -10.39 11.76 -0.19
C LEU A 33 -9.93 13.09 0.42
N THR A 34 -8.66 13.15 0.80
CA THR A 34 -8.04 14.38 1.31
C THR A 34 -6.71 14.66 0.62
N LYS A 35 -6.20 15.88 0.79
CA LYS A 35 -4.87 16.25 0.28
C LYS A 35 -3.80 15.70 1.21
N GLY A 36 -2.72 15.17 0.64
CA GLY A 36 -1.57 14.72 1.42
C GLY A 36 -0.68 13.77 0.62
N ASN A 37 0.32 13.23 1.31
CA ASN A 37 1.22 12.25 0.71
C ASN A 37 0.47 10.94 0.41
N VAL A 38 0.84 10.30 -0.69
CA VAL A 38 0.18 9.09 -1.17
C VAL A 38 0.91 7.83 -0.72
N SER A 39 0.21 6.70 -0.81
CA SER A 39 0.79 5.36 -0.63
C SER A 39 0.85 4.66 -1.99
N TYR A 40 1.78 3.72 -2.14
CA TYR A 40 1.85 2.87 -3.33
C TYR A 40 1.71 1.40 -2.97
N VAL A 41 1.26 0.59 -3.93
CA VAL A 41 1.11 -0.86 -3.79
C VAL A 41 1.86 -1.58 -4.89
N LEU A 42 2.62 -2.61 -4.51
CA LEU A 42 3.25 -3.58 -5.40
C LEU A 42 2.72 -4.97 -5.06
N PHE A 43 2.27 -5.72 -6.06
CA PHE A 43 1.96 -7.14 -5.89
C PHE A 43 3.14 -8.01 -6.33
N ASP A 44 3.28 -9.18 -5.72
CA ASP A 44 4.05 -10.26 -6.33
C ASP A 44 3.34 -10.76 -7.60
N ASP A 45 4.05 -11.55 -8.40
CA ASP A 45 3.58 -11.97 -9.73
C ASP A 45 2.30 -12.83 -9.65
N LYS A 46 2.08 -13.53 -8.52
CA LYS A 46 0.90 -14.37 -8.26
C LYS A 46 -0.20 -13.66 -7.47
N ARG A 47 0.02 -12.41 -7.05
CA ARG A 47 -0.85 -11.64 -6.14
C ARG A 47 -1.15 -12.36 -4.83
N ASN A 48 -0.26 -13.21 -4.35
CA ASN A 48 -0.31 -13.81 -3.02
C ASN A 48 0.19 -12.86 -1.94
N GLU A 49 1.03 -11.89 -2.31
CA GLU A 49 1.57 -10.89 -1.41
C GLU A 49 1.40 -9.49 -2.02
N ALA A 50 1.14 -8.53 -1.15
CA ALA A 50 1.06 -7.11 -1.49
C ALA A 50 2.01 -6.34 -0.59
N GLU A 51 2.94 -5.59 -1.17
CA GLU A 51 3.80 -4.68 -0.45
C GLU A 51 3.25 -3.25 -0.53
N ILE A 52 3.07 -2.63 0.63
CA ILE A 52 2.53 -1.28 0.79
C ILE A 52 3.66 -0.32 1.15
N PHE A 53 3.80 0.76 0.39
CA PHE A 53 4.78 1.80 0.64
C PHE A 53 4.10 3.04 1.22
N LEU A 54 4.21 3.21 2.55
CA LEU A 54 3.63 4.35 3.26
C LEU A 54 4.52 5.59 3.19
N PRO A 55 3.94 6.80 3.12
CA PRO A 55 4.69 8.04 2.88
C PRO A 55 5.72 8.45 3.93
N PHE A 56 5.60 7.90 5.12
CA PHE A 56 6.45 8.25 6.26
C PHE A 56 7.32 7.08 6.72
N GLN A 57 7.49 6.05 5.88
CA GLN A 57 8.31 4.87 6.18
C GLN A 57 9.35 4.64 5.08
N ASP A 58 10.47 4.05 5.44
CA ASP A 58 11.61 3.84 4.53
C ASP A 58 11.64 2.42 3.93
N LYS A 59 10.75 1.54 4.41
CA LYS A 59 10.58 0.16 3.99
C LYS A 59 9.11 -0.12 3.72
N GLY A 60 8.84 -0.95 2.72
CA GLY A 60 7.48 -1.43 2.47
C GLY A 60 6.98 -2.39 3.55
N ILE A 61 5.66 -2.50 3.67
CA ILE A 61 4.97 -3.43 4.56
C ILE A 61 4.38 -4.55 3.69
N VAL A 62 4.77 -5.80 3.94
CA VAL A 62 4.24 -6.96 3.22
C VAL A 62 2.96 -7.48 3.89
N LEU A 63 1.92 -7.67 3.08
CA LEU A 63 0.64 -8.26 3.44
C LEU A 63 0.48 -9.59 2.69
N LYS A 64 -0.10 -10.60 3.34
CA LYS A 64 -0.39 -11.90 2.73
C LYS A 64 -1.85 -11.99 2.32
N LYS A 65 -2.12 -12.66 1.20
CA LYS A 65 -3.47 -12.92 0.73
C LYS A 65 -4.22 -13.75 1.77
N THR A 66 -5.39 -13.26 2.17
CA THR A 66 -6.28 -13.92 3.13
C THR A 66 -7.53 -14.45 2.46
N ALA A 67 -7.98 -13.77 1.40
CA ALA A 67 -9.04 -14.20 0.50
C ALA A 67 -8.83 -13.53 -0.86
N GLU A 68 -9.64 -13.90 -1.84
CA GLU A 68 -9.67 -13.16 -3.11
C GLU A 68 -9.96 -11.67 -2.84
N GLY A 69 -9.16 -10.80 -3.44
CA GLY A 69 -9.24 -9.35 -3.24
C GLY A 69 -8.86 -8.85 -1.84
N ASN A 70 -8.29 -9.68 -0.95
CA ASN A 70 -7.98 -9.28 0.43
C ASN A 70 -6.56 -9.72 0.85
N TRP A 71 -5.77 -8.79 1.39
CA TRP A 71 -4.43 -9.05 1.94
C TRP A 71 -4.30 -8.43 3.33
N SER A 72 -3.61 -9.10 4.25
CA SER A 72 -3.40 -8.59 5.61
C SER A 72 -2.13 -9.13 6.27
N ASN A 73 -1.62 -8.38 7.26
CA ASN A 73 -0.62 -8.82 8.23
C ASN A 73 -1.11 -8.69 9.69
N GLY A 74 -2.43 -8.57 9.89
CA GLY A 74 -3.06 -8.34 11.19
C GLY A 74 -3.29 -6.86 11.52
N GLU A 75 -2.29 -5.99 11.33
CA GLU A 75 -2.42 -4.55 11.59
C GLU A 75 -3.06 -3.79 10.42
N TYR A 76 -2.57 -4.11 9.22
CA TYR A 76 -3.00 -3.52 7.96
C TYR A 76 -3.83 -4.52 7.16
N LYS A 77 -4.80 -3.99 6.41
CA LYS A 77 -5.62 -4.76 5.47
C LYS A 77 -5.81 -4.01 4.17
N LEU A 78 -5.45 -4.63 3.05
CA LEU A 78 -5.73 -4.14 1.71
C LEU A 78 -6.95 -4.87 1.15
N ILE A 79 -7.92 -4.13 0.63
CA ILE A 79 -9.18 -4.65 0.10
C ILE A 79 -9.36 -4.12 -1.33
N ALA A 80 -9.62 -5.02 -2.28
CA ALA A 80 -9.99 -4.66 -3.64
C ALA A 80 -11.47 -4.24 -3.67
N TRP A 81 -11.73 -2.94 -3.57
CA TRP A 81 -13.08 -2.36 -3.58
C TRP A 81 -13.07 -1.04 -4.36
N LYS A 82 -13.68 -1.05 -5.55
CA LYS A 82 -13.69 0.09 -6.49
C LYS A 82 -12.28 0.67 -6.73
N GLY A 83 -11.30 -0.20 -6.93
CA GLY A 83 -9.87 0.10 -6.79
C GLY A 83 -9.33 -0.67 -5.59
N TYR A 84 -8.56 -0.01 -4.75
CA TYR A 84 -8.07 -0.57 -3.49
C TYR A 84 -8.28 0.37 -2.32
N VAL A 85 -8.58 -0.21 -1.16
CA VAL A 85 -8.68 0.49 0.11
C VAL A 85 -7.70 -0.13 1.09
N LEU A 86 -6.80 0.69 1.63
CA LEU A 86 -5.93 0.30 2.74
C LEU A 86 -6.56 0.72 4.04
N GLN A 87 -6.71 -0.23 4.94
CA GLN A 87 -7.16 -0.03 6.31
C GLN A 87 -6.03 -0.26 7.30
N LYS A 88 -6.08 0.49 8.40
CA LYS A 88 -5.28 0.26 9.61
C LYS A 88 -6.24 0.16 10.79
N SER A 89 -6.18 -0.94 11.54
CA SER A 89 -7.06 -1.16 12.70
C SER A 89 -8.56 -0.94 12.39
N GLY A 90 -9.01 -1.42 11.23
CA GLY A 90 -10.40 -1.30 10.77
C GLY A 90 -10.81 0.06 10.18
N LYS A 91 -9.94 1.07 10.20
CA LYS A 91 -10.23 2.39 9.61
C LYS A 91 -9.58 2.52 8.23
N ALA A 92 -10.34 2.99 7.24
CA ALA A 92 -9.81 3.30 5.92
C ALA A 92 -8.89 4.53 6.00
N ILE A 93 -7.63 4.36 5.62
CA ILE A 93 -6.59 5.40 5.68
C ILE A 93 -6.09 5.83 4.31
N PHE A 94 -6.21 4.96 3.29
CA PHE A 94 -5.91 5.29 1.90
C PHE A 94 -6.88 4.60 0.94
N GLY A 95 -7.13 5.22 -0.21
CA GLY A 95 -7.95 4.65 -1.28
C GLY A 95 -7.61 5.20 -2.66
N GLY A 96 -7.80 4.39 -3.71
CA GLY A 96 -7.51 4.76 -5.09
C GLY A 96 -7.73 3.62 -6.08
#